data_AF-A0A3M6KBK5-F1
#
_entry.id   AF-A0A3M6KBK5-F1
#
_cell.length_a   1.000
_cell.length_b   1.000
_cell.length_c   1.000
_cell.angle_alpha   90.00
_cell.angle_beta   90.00
_cell.angle_gamma   90.00
#
_symmetry.space_group_name_H-M   'P 1'
#
loop_
_entity.id
_entity.type
_entity.pdbx_description
1 polymer ?
#
loop_
_entity_poly.entity_id
_entity_poly.type
_entity_poly.pdbx_seq_one_letter_code
_entity_poly.pdbx_strand_id
1 'polypeptide(L)'
;MGNILFLAIGVAIAAALFGSMAIQSLTPINEVILSPQEKKCQQIANEGYKIHTLYPEAHPDDLPEDDRKRLLYLDNLWITECVEVLPAESVFSIVNNVERDVSHDE
;
A
#
# COMPACT_ATOMS: atom_id res chain seq x y z
N MET A 1 -16.19 -34.83 20.16
CA MET A 1 -16.22 -33.50 20.82
C MET A 1 -14.95 -32.65 20.61
N GLY A 2 -13.78 -33.22 20.24
CA GLY A 2 -12.56 -32.42 20.03
C GLY A 2 -12.55 -31.52 18.79
N ASN A 3 -13.20 -31.93 17.68
CA ASN A 3 -13.10 -31.22 16.39
C ASN A 3 -13.77 -29.83 16.37
N ILE A 4 -14.83 -29.64 17.16
CA ILE A 4 -15.57 -28.36 17.22
C ILE A 4 -14.80 -27.31 18.05
N LEU A 5 -14.04 -27.77 19.05
CA LEU A 5 -13.26 -26.90 19.93
C LEU A 5 -12.10 -26.22 19.17
N PHE A 6 -11.39 -26.99 18.34
CA PHE A 6 -10.31 -26.44 17.51
C PHE A 6 -10.81 -25.47 16.44
N LEU A 7 -12.01 -25.72 15.90
CA LEU A 7 -12.63 -24.85 14.90
C LEU A 7 -13.05 -23.50 15.52
N ALA A 8 -13.62 -23.51 16.72
CA ALA A 8 -13.96 -22.30 17.46
C ALA A 8 -12.72 -21.46 17.81
N ILE A 9 -11.61 -22.10 18.19
CA ILE A 9 -10.35 -21.41 18.48
C ILE A 9 -9.77 -20.80 17.20
N GLY A 10 -9.79 -21.53 16.08
CA GLY A 10 -9.34 -21.01 14.79
C GLY A 10 -10.11 -19.78 14.33
N VAL A 11 -11.44 -19.79 14.46
CA VAL A 11 -12.30 -18.65 14.12
C VAL A 11 -12.04 -17.45 15.03
N ALA A 12 -11.83 -17.67 16.33
CA ALA A 12 -11.54 -16.59 17.27
C ALA A 12 -10.21 -15.90 16.97
N ILE A 13 -9.17 -16.66 16.61
CA ILE A 13 -7.86 -16.11 16.24
C ILE A 13 -7.96 -15.30 14.94
N ALA A 14 -8.65 -15.84 13.92
CA ALA A 14 -8.86 -15.13 12.67
C ALA A 14 -9.63 -13.81 12.89
N ALA A 15 -10.72 -13.84 13.65
CA ALA A 15 -11.50 -12.64 13.96
C ALA A 15 -10.71 -11.59 14.76
N ALA A 16 -9.85 -12.01 15.68
CA ALA A 16 -8.96 -11.11 16.42
C ALA A 16 -7.92 -10.43 15.52
N LEU A 17 -7.34 -11.17 14.56
CA LEU A 17 -6.37 -10.64 13.60
C LEU A 17 -7.01 -9.68 12.60
N PHE A 18 -8.19 -10.02 12.05
CA PHE A 18 -8.90 -9.11 11.14
C PHE A 18 -9.49 -7.89 11.87
N GLY A 19 -9.95 -8.06 13.11
CA GLY A 19 -10.43 -6.96 13.94
C GLY A 19 -9.34 -5.94 14.31
N SER A 20 -8.08 -6.38 14.43
CA SER A 20 -6.96 -5.48 14.74
C SER A 20 -6.51 -4.67 13.52
N MET A 21 -6.65 -5.20 12.29
CA MET A 21 -6.37 -4.46 11.06
C MET A 21 -7.40 -3.34 10.80
N ALA A 22 -8.68 -3.56 11.13
CA ALA A 22 -9.74 -2.57 10.92
C ALA A 22 -9.63 -1.32 11.81
N ILE A 23 -8.97 -1.41 12.96
CA ILE A 23 -8.82 -0.28 13.90
C ILE A 23 -7.69 0.66 13.46
N GLN A 24 -6.68 0.15 12.75
CA GLN A 24 -5.55 0.96 12.26
C GLN A 24 -5.94 1.86 11.07
N SER A 25 -7.01 1.56 10.33
CA SER A 25 -7.45 2.39 9.19
C SER A 25 -8.28 3.63 9.59
N LEU A 26 -8.71 3.70 10.86
CA LEU A 26 -9.64 4.70 11.38
C LEU A 26 -9.00 5.72 12.33
N THR A 27 -7.71 5.58 12.65
CA THR A 27 -7.01 6.62 13.43
C THR A 27 -6.75 7.85 12.55
N PRO A 28 -7.21 9.05 12.95
CA PRO A 28 -6.88 10.29 12.25
C PRO A 28 -5.37 10.48 12.27
N ILE A 29 -4.86 11.08 11.19
CA ILE A 29 -3.45 11.39 10.97
C ILE A 29 -3.01 12.38 12.06
N ASN A 30 -2.52 11.85 13.19
CA ASN A 30 -1.36 12.47 13.81
C ASN A 30 -0.33 12.50 12.68
N GLU A 31 0.18 13.69 12.30
CA GLU A 31 1.21 13.84 11.25
C GLU A 31 2.16 12.66 11.34
N VAL A 32 2.00 11.67 10.45
CA VAL A 32 2.80 10.45 10.53
C VAL A 32 4.19 10.94 10.22
N ILE A 33 5.05 11.02 11.24
CA ILE A 33 6.43 11.44 11.08
C ILE A 33 7.11 10.28 10.34
N LEU A 34 6.97 10.30 9.02
CA LEU A 34 7.59 9.34 8.14
C LEU A 34 9.10 9.46 8.32
N SER A 35 9.74 8.32 8.54
CA SER A 35 11.18 8.21 8.44
C SER A 35 11.64 8.69 7.05
N PRO A 36 12.92 9.10 6.90
CA PRO A 36 13.45 9.48 5.59
C PRO A 36 13.22 8.41 4.51
N GLN A 37 13.29 7.13 4.87
CA GLN A 37 13.04 6.03 3.95
C GLN A 37 11.57 5.92 3.57
N GLU A 38 10.64 6.02 4.52
CA GLU A 38 9.21 6.00 4.23
C GLU A 38 8.80 7.20 3.36
N LYS A 39 9.39 8.39 3.58
CA LYS A 39 9.17 9.56 2.69
C LYS A 39 9.61 9.30 1.26
N LYS A 40 10.80 8.70 1.07
CA LYS A 40 11.29 8.32 -0.26
C LYS A 40 10.33 7.34 -0.94
N CYS A 41 9.88 6.34 -0.19
CA CYS A 41 8.95 5.33 -0.70
C CYS A 41 7.57 5.90 -1.03
N GLN A 42 7.07 6.85 -0.24
CA GLN A 42 5.84 7.55 -0.57
C GLN A 42 5.98 8.41 -1.84
N GLN A 43 7.13 9.05 -2.07
CA GLN A 43 7.38 9.75 -3.33
C GLN A 43 7.40 8.80 -4.53
N ILE A 44 8.04 7.63 -4.41
CA ILE A 44 8.04 6.61 -5.46
C ILE A 44 6.61 6.15 -5.78
N ALA A 45 5.82 5.83 -4.74
CA ALA A 45 4.45 5.40 -4.90
C ALA A 45 3.55 6.48 -5.52
N ASN A 46 3.69 7.74 -5.09
CA ASN A 46 2.96 8.87 -5.66
C ASN A 46 3.28 9.07 -7.15
N GLU A 47 4.55 8.95 -7.54
CA GLU A 47 4.95 9.05 -8.96
C GLU A 47 4.39 7.90 -9.81
N GLY A 48 4.37 6.66 -9.26
CA GLY A 48 3.73 5.53 -9.93
C GLY A 48 2.23 5.74 -10.11
N TYR A 49 1.55 6.22 -9.06
CA TYR A 49 0.11 6.49 -9.07
C TYR A 49 -0.29 7.59 -10.06
N LYS A 50 0.54 8.64 -10.23
CA LYS A 50 0.30 9.66 -11.27
C LYS A 50 0.21 9.09 -12.68
N ILE A 51 0.98 8.05 -12.99
CA ILE A 51 0.87 7.39 -14.32
C ILE A 51 -0.50 6.70 -14.43
N HIS A 52 -0.98 6.11 -13.33
CA HIS A 52 -2.30 5.48 -13.31
C HIS A 52 -3.43 6.50 -13.46
N THR A 53 -3.32 7.69 -12.88
CA THR A 53 -4.33 8.76 -13.05
C THR A 53 -4.34 9.36 -14.45
N LEU A 54 -3.19 9.40 -15.14
CA LEU A 54 -3.12 9.83 -16.54
C LEU A 54 -3.76 8.81 -17.49
N TYR A 55 -3.71 7.52 -17.15
CA TYR A 55 -4.22 6.42 -17.98
C TYR A 55 -5.06 5.43 -17.16
N PRO A 56 -6.24 5.83 -16.66
CA PRO A 56 -7.02 5.04 -15.71
C PRO A 56 -7.51 3.70 -16.29
N GLU A 57 -7.75 3.66 -17.60
CA GLU A 57 -8.31 2.49 -18.30
C GLU A 57 -7.26 1.74 -19.15
N ALA A 58 -6.00 2.19 -19.14
CA ALA A 58 -4.98 1.57 -19.97
C ALA A 58 -4.37 0.35 -19.27
N HIS A 59 -4.16 -0.73 -20.04
CA HIS A 59 -3.23 -1.75 -19.60
C HIS A 59 -1.79 -1.23 -19.63
N PRO A 60 -0.90 -1.71 -18.76
CA PRO A 60 0.50 -1.28 -18.73
C PRO A 60 1.22 -1.42 -20.09
N ASP A 61 0.85 -2.42 -20.89
CA ASP A 61 1.41 -2.65 -22.22
C ASP A 61 0.94 -1.64 -23.28
N ASP A 62 -0.21 -0.98 -23.03
CA ASP A 62 -0.79 0.03 -23.91
C ASP A 62 -0.27 1.46 -23.59
N LEU A 63 0.55 1.61 -22.54
CA LEU A 63 1.15 2.89 -22.17
C LEU A 63 2.13 3.37 -23.25
N PRO A 64 2.23 4.69 -23.46
CA PRO A 64 3.32 5.27 -24.24
C PRO A 64 4.67 4.76 -23.75
N GLU A 65 5.60 4.58 -24.69
CA GLU A 65 6.89 3.91 -24.45
C GLU A 65 7.66 4.49 -23.26
N ASP A 66 7.67 5.81 -23.13
CA ASP A 66 8.40 6.51 -22.08
C ASP A 66 7.73 6.34 -20.72
N ASP A 67 6.40 6.38 -20.67
CA ASP A 67 5.63 6.17 -19.44
C ASP A 67 5.72 4.70 -18.98
N ARG A 68 5.71 3.75 -19.91
CA ARG A 68 5.90 2.33 -19.58
C ARG A 68 7.29 2.07 -19.00
N LYS A 69 8.35 2.63 -19.60
CA LYS A 69 9.71 2.54 -19.05
C LYS A 69 9.81 3.19 -17.69
N ARG A 70 9.13 4.33 -17.49
CA ARG A 70 9.09 5.03 -16.21
C ARG A 70 8.39 4.20 -15.15
N LEU A 71 7.25 3.58 -15.46
CA LEU A 71 6.51 2.71 -14.55
C LEU A 71 7.36 1.50 -14.13
N LEU A 72 8.00 0.81 -15.08
CA LEU A 72 8.90 -0.32 -14.78
C LEU A 72 10.09 0.09 -13.89
N TYR A 73 10.64 1.28 -14.11
CA TYR A 73 11.70 1.81 -13.26
C TYR A 73 11.19 2.08 -11.83
N LEU A 74 10.02 2.68 -11.69
CA LEU A 74 9.40 2.96 -10.40
C LEU A 74 9.04 1.66 -9.66
N ASP A 75 8.52 0.65 -10.35
CA ASP A 75 8.24 -0.67 -9.78
C ASP A 75 9.51 -1.34 -9.24
N ASN A 76 10.61 -1.28 -9.99
CA ASN A 76 11.88 -1.82 -9.53
C ASN A 76 12.37 -1.10 -8.26
N LEU A 77 12.30 0.22 -8.21
CA LEU A 77 12.64 0.98 -7.00
C LEU A 77 11.70 0.65 -5.83
N TRP A 78 10.39 0.55 -6.08
CA TRP A 78 9.40 0.21 -5.07
C TRP A 78 9.70 -1.14 -4.43
N ILE A 79 9.99 -2.17 -5.24
CA ILE A 79 10.33 -3.49 -4.71
C ILE A 79 11.64 -3.43 -3.91
N THR A 80 12.71 -2.97 -4.55
CA THR A 80 14.08 -3.09 -4.02
C THR A 80 14.42 -2.13 -2.89
N GLU A 81 13.81 -0.94 -2.87
CA GLU A 81 14.14 0.09 -1.87
C GLU A 81 13.07 0.26 -0.79
N CYS A 82 11.85 -0.24 -1.05
CA CYS A 82 10.71 -0.07 -0.15
C CYS A 82 10.19 -1.40 0.38
N VAL A 83 9.66 -2.28 -0.47
CA VAL A 83 9.03 -3.54 -0.02
C VAL A 83 10.03 -4.47 0.66
N GLU A 84 11.25 -4.56 0.15
CA GLU A 84 12.30 -5.42 0.72
C GLU A 84 12.88 -4.89 2.04
N VAL A 85 12.69 -3.61 2.36
CA VAL A 85 13.39 -2.95 3.47
C VAL A 85 12.45 -2.45 4.57
N LEU A 86 11.24 -2.03 4.22
CA LEU A 86 10.28 -1.50 5.16
C LEU A 86 9.45 -2.61 5.83
N PRO A 87 9.02 -2.41 7.09
CA PRO A 87 7.99 -3.24 7.68
C PRO A 87 6.71 -3.23 6.83
N ALA A 88 5.98 -4.34 6.81
CA ALA A 88 4.75 -4.46 6.04
C ALA A 88 3.71 -3.38 6.41
N GLU A 89 3.62 -3.02 7.70
CA GLU A 89 2.74 -1.94 8.17
C GLU A 89 3.06 -0.58 7.53
N SER A 90 4.35 -0.23 7.37
CA SER A 90 4.78 0.99 6.70
C SER A 90 4.43 0.95 5.21
N VAL A 91 4.62 -0.21 4.55
CA VAL A 91 4.26 -0.39 3.13
C VAL A 91 2.76 -0.18 2.93
N PHE A 92 1.92 -0.82 3.75
CA PHE A 92 0.47 -0.64 3.68
C PHE A 92 0.03 0.78 3.99
N SER A 93 0.66 1.42 4.98
CA SER A 93 0.40 2.83 5.30
C SER A 93 0.69 3.74 4.10
N ILE A 94 1.83 3.56 3.44
CA ILE A 94 2.20 4.35 2.25
C ILE A 94 1.19 4.16 1.12
N VAL A 95 0.83 2.90 0.79
CA VAL A 95 -0.15 2.62 -0.29
C VAL A 95 -1.49 3.27 0.00
N ASN A 96 -1.98 3.18 1.24
CA ASN A 96 -3.25 3.80 1.64
C ASN A 96 -3.20 5.34 1.60
N ASN A 97 -2.04 5.93 1.87
CA ASN A 97 -1.88 7.38 1.84
C ASN A 97 -1.84 7.91 0.40
N VAL A 98 -1.21 7.19 -0.53
CA VAL A 98 -1.15 7.59 -1.95
C VAL A 98 -2.55 7.71 -2.54
N GLU A 99 -3.43 6.75 -2.26
CA GLU A 99 -4.82 6.77 -2.71
C GLU A 99 -5.62 7.94 -2.08
N ARG A 100 -5.35 8.23 -0.79
CA ARG A 100 -6.02 9.31 -0.06
C ARG A 100 -5.56 10.71 -0.46
N ASP A 101 -4.27 10.91 -0.67
CA ASP A 101 -3.69 12.22 -1.02
C ASP A 101 -4.25 12.72 -2.35
N VAL A 102 -4.48 11.83 -3.33
CA VAL A 102 -5.11 12.22 -4.60
C VAL A 102 -6.59 12.53 -4.45
N SER A 103 -7.33 11.76 -3.64
CA SER A 103 -8.77 12.00 -3.42
C SER A 103 -9.08 13.33 -2.72
N HIS A 104 -8.11 13.97 -2.07
CA HIS A 104 -8.27 15.27 -1.41
C HIS A 104 -7.90 16.47 -2.31
N ASP A 105 -7.19 16.23 -3.42
CA ASP A 105 -6.80 17.25 -4.39
C ASP A 105 -7.76 17.33 -5.60
N GLU A 106 -8.85 16.53 -5.60
CA GLU A 106 -10.02 16.62 -6.50
C GLU A 106 -11.21 17.35 -5.85
#